data_AF-A0ABD3QD68-F1
#
_entry.id   AF-A0ABD3QD68-F1
#
_cell.length_a   1.000
_cell.length_b   1.000
_cell.length_c   1.000
_cell.angle_alpha   90.00
_cell.angle_beta   90.00
_cell.angle_gamma   90.00
#
_symmetry.space_group_name_H-M   'P 1'
#
loop_
_entity.id
_entity.type
_entity.pdbx_description
1 polymer ?
#
loop_
_entity_poly.entity_id
_entity_poly.type
_entity_poly.pdbx_seq_one_letter_code
_entity_poly.pdbx_strand_id
1 'polypeptide(L)'
;MNRFLSKCQKPQLQRAASFIHTCYSGRDIATHQLDAVSICNLSPLYTPTNVVPSSSHCKSFFSTISSSATPTQTADPKSNTDQDNKSNKDDTHSKKKDDSNIFLDNLGKIFLSTIALVLLSLLRSNKSNNAKAALREDIESNALLDPLEISDLRDANSDFFTLEVWEAIVQEFVQNGHVDKVTYGQFMNTVLTVLKRKVGEGATVQFGHLMDRVVVKELERRQQQQQKVEAGNDNVEVPLSFLLTALSLAMNSTIADRVKALYNVMVLSDKGNAIDDTSATEQKVSMQRVEEMVQHLQSTCQLVPDAQIVPTVSNIPYQMYRVGDGAELTKRACEGLGLVGEDGRGGAAAVDLEDWYAILKSRSVCAWGECYVKKADRLATSDR
;
A
#
# COMPACT_ATOMS: atom_id res chain seq x y z
N MET A 1 -36.51 35.35 17.26
CA MET A 1 -36.69 33.99 16.70
C MET A 1 -35.73 33.85 15.51
N ASN A 2 -34.42 34.06 15.70
CA ASN A 2 -33.39 33.19 16.27
C ASN A 2 -33.08 31.91 15.45
N ARG A 3 -31.96 32.00 14.73
CA ARG A 3 -30.87 31.00 14.53
C ARG A 3 -31.23 29.68 13.84
N PHE A 4 -30.68 29.45 12.64
CA PHE A 4 -29.52 28.57 12.39
C PHE A 4 -29.33 28.37 10.87
N LEU A 5 -28.45 29.16 10.27
CA LEU A 5 -27.76 28.79 9.02
C LEU A 5 -26.27 28.83 9.33
N SER A 6 -25.70 27.66 9.59
CA SER A 6 -24.29 27.47 9.88
C SER A 6 -23.48 27.45 8.59
N LYS A 7 -22.45 28.28 8.58
CA LYS A 7 -21.45 28.45 7.53
C LYS A 7 -20.59 27.19 7.38
N CYS A 8 -20.50 26.64 6.18
CA CYS A 8 -19.34 25.85 5.76
C CYS A 8 -18.35 26.81 5.08
N GLN A 9 -17.44 27.37 5.87
CA GLN A 9 -16.35 28.21 5.38
C GLN A 9 -15.09 27.34 5.28
N LYS A 10 -14.66 27.06 4.05
CA LYS A 10 -13.36 26.44 3.74
C LYS A 10 -12.22 27.34 4.25
N PRO A 11 -11.18 26.82 4.91
CA PRO A 11 -9.95 27.58 5.07
C PRO A 11 -9.16 27.54 3.76
N GLN A 12 -8.96 28.74 3.21
CA GLN A 12 -8.08 29.05 2.10
C GLN A 12 -6.62 28.73 2.47
N LEU A 13 -5.98 27.99 1.57
CA LEU A 13 -4.56 27.68 1.54
C LEU A 13 -3.79 28.97 1.16
N GLN A 14 -3.34 29.74 2.16
CA GLN A 14 -2.38 30.83 1.96
C GLN A 14 -1.32 30.76 3.05
N ARG A 15 -0.24 30.02 2.77
CA ARG A 15 1.12 30.19 3.32
C ARG A 15 2.00 29.03 2.84
N ALA A 16 2.51 29.13 1.62
CA ALA A 16 3.66 28.35 1.15
C ALA A 16 4.26 29.04 -0.08
N ALA A 17 4.67 30.30 0.08
CA ALA A 17 5.42 31.03 -0.92
C ALA A 17 6.43 31.93 -0.21
N SER A 18 7.40 31.29 0.45
CA SER A 18 8.64 31.92 0.94
C SER A 18 9.48 30.86 1.62
N PHE A 19 10.02 29.86 0.90
CA PHE A 19 11.13 29.04 1.42
C PHE A 19 11.88 28.24 0.33
N ILE A 20 11.90 28.72 -0.92
CA ILE A 20 12.81 28.19 -1.96
C ILE A 20 13.63 29.35 -2.51
N HIS A 21 14.48 29.88 -1.65
CA HIS A 21 15.68 30.61 -2.04
C HIS A 21 16.53 30.68 -0.79
N THR A 22 17.67 29.98 -0.81
CA THR A 22 18.84 30.04 0.09
C THR A 22 19.23 28.63 0.52
N CYS A 23 20.14 28.01 -0.24
CA CYS A 23 21.13 27.04 0.24
C CYS A 23 22.08 26.70 -0.92
N TYR A 24 22.84 27.70 -1.38
CA TYR A 24 24.07 27.51 -2.15
C TYR A 24 24.95 28.74 -1.92
N SER A 25 25.63 28.79 -0.77
CA SER A 25 26.87 29.53 -0.60
C SER A 25 27.50 29.18 0.76
N GLY A 26 28.75 28.72 0.75
CA GLY A 26 29.45 28.36 1.97
C GLY A 26 30.71 27.53 1.73
N ARG A 27 31.64 28.04 0.92
CA ARG A 27 33.05 27.62 0.99
C ARG A 27 33.93 28.85 0.88
N ASP A 28 34.49 29.24 2.03
CA ASP A 28 35.61 30.15 2.12
C ASP A 28 36.86 29.46 1.58
N ILE A 29 37.38 29.95 0.45
CA ILE A 29 38.77 29.73 0.05
C ILE A 29 39.35 31.08 -0.39
N ALA A 30 40.55 31.32 0.14
CA ALA A 30 41.41 32.47 0.05
C ALA A 30 41.39 33.25 -1.28
N THR A 31 41.39 34.56 -1.10
CA THR A 31 41.66 35.64 -2.05
C THR A 31 42.92 35.40 -2.87
N HIS A 32 42.79 35.35 -4.20
CA HIS A 32 43.77 35.93 -5.11
C HIS A 32 43.06 36.61 -6.29
N GLN A 33 43.57 37.81 -6.54
CA GLN A 33 43.12 38.86 -7.44
C GLN A 33 43.58 38.53 -8.88
N LEU A 34 42.69 38.66 -9.88
CA LEU A 34 42.86 39.48 -11.11
C LEU A 34 42.08 38.96 -12.32
N ASP A 35 41.61 39.98 -13.05
CA ASP A 35 41.29 40.10 -14.47
C ASP A 35 39.95 39.62 -15.04
N ALA A 36 39.16 40.65 -15.34
CA ALA A 36 37.96 40.70 -16.14
C ALA A 36 38.23 40.34 -17.60
N VAL A 37 37.43 39.44 -18.18
CA VAL A 37 37.26 39.33 -19.64
C VAL A 37 35.82 38.94 -19.99
N SER A 38 35.21 39.85 -20.74
CA SER A 38 34.29 39.65 -21.88
C SER A 38 32.97 38.90 -21.69
N ILE A 39 31.90 39.70 -21.68
CA ILE A 39 30.52 39.32 -21.98
C ILE A 39 30.40 39.11 -23.50
N CYS A 40 29.98 37.92 -23.94
CA CYS A 40 29.43 37.71 -25.28
C CYS A 40 28.05 37.06 -25.20
N ASN A 41 27.10 37.81 -25.74
CA ASN A 41 25.74 37.43 -26.12
C ASN A 41 25.70 36.15 -26.97
N LEU A 42 24.71 35.29 -26.73
CA LEU A 42 24.08 34.49 -27.79
C LEU A 42 22.58 34.31 -27.49
N SER A 43 21.79 34.62 -28.52
CA SER A 43 20.34 34.76 -28.56
C SER A 43 19.56 33.42 -28.48
N PRO A 44 18.25 33.46 -28.18
CA PRO A 44 17.38 32.28 -28.18
C PRO A 44 16.69 32.13 -29.54
N LEU A 45 16.72 30.93 -30.13
CA LEU A 45 15.89 30.58 -31.29
C LEU A 45 15.71 29.06 -31.30
N TYR A 46 14.51 28.58 -30.95
CA TYR A 46 13.88 27.47 -31.67
C TYR A 46 12.36 27.48 -31.38
N THR A 47 11.59 27.59 -32.45
CA THR A 47 10.13 27.52 -32.48
C THR A 47 9.64 26.07 -32.62
N PRO A 48 8.42 25.74 -32.16
CA PRO A 48 7.84 24.40 -32.25
C PRO A 48 6.85 24.26 -33.41
N THR A 49 6.79 23.08 -34.00
CA THR A 49 5.72 22.57 -34.89
C THR A 49 5.90 21.04 -34.93
N ASN A 50 4.90 20.15 -34.88
CA ASN A 50 3.45 20.25 -34.78
C ASN A 50 2.90 18.79 -34.64
N VAL A 51 1.66 18.67 -34.16
CA VAL A 51 0.65 17.63 -34.50
C VAL A 51 0.67 16.27 -33.78
N VAL A 52 -0.48 16.05 -33.11
CA VAL A 52 -1.02 14.89 -32.39
C VAL A 52 -1.75 13.95 -33.37
N PRO A 53 -1.91 12.63 -33.08
CA PRO A 53 -3.24 12.13 -32.69
C PRO A 53 -3.14 11.14 -31.52
N SER A 54 -3.65 11.46 -30.33
CA SER A 54 -4.99 11.08 -29.85
C SER A 54 -5.41 9.66 -30.26
N SER A 55 -5.14 8.69 -29.38
CA SER A 55 -5.89 7.43 -29.34
C SER A 55 -6.48 7.22 -27.94
N SER A 56 -7.71 7.65 -27.80
CA SER A 56 -8.64 7.31 -26.74
C SER A 56 -8.97 5.81 -26.77
N HIS A 57 -8.70 5.07 -25.68
CA HIS A 57 -9.50 3.91 -25.24
C HIS A 57 -9.18 3.53 -23.78
N CYS A 58 -9.66 4.34 -22.83
CA CYS A 58 -9.92 3.86 -21.48
C CYS A 58 -11.18 2.98 -21.51
N LYS A 59 -11.01 1.67 -21.67
CA LYS A 59 -12.05 0.70 -21.34
C LYS A 59 -11.99 0.43 -19.84
N SER A 60 -12.82 1.15 -19.09
CA SER A 60 -13.24 0.77 -17.76
C SER A 60 -13.85 -0.63 -17.82
N PHE A 61 -13.13 -1.63 -17.34
CA PHE A 61 -13.67 -2.94 -17.05
C PHE A 61 -14.16 -2.94 -15.60
N PHE A 62 -15.43 -2.60 -15.40
CA PHE A 62 -16.14 -3.02 -14.20
C PHE A 62 -16.29 -4.55 -14.24
N SER A 63 -15.40 -5.27 -13.58
CA SER A 63 -15.62 -6.67 -13.27
C SER A 63 -16.64 -6.75 -12.12
N THR A 64 -17.89 -7.03 -12.47
CA THR A 64 -18.93 -7.45 -11.53
C THR A 64 -18.46 -8.72 -10.82
N ILE A 65 -18.11 -8.61 -9.53
CA ILE A 65 -17.87 -9.78 -8.70
C ILE A 65 -19.24 -10.38 -8.37
N SER A 66 -19.55 -11.49 -9.02
CA SER A 66 -20.70 -12.33 -8.68
C SER A 66 -20.36 -13.14 -7.43
N SER A 67 -20.84 -12.70 -6.27
CA SER A 67 -20.74 -13.45 -5.02
C SER A 67 -21.78 -14.56 -5.01
N SER A 68 -21.36 -15.79 -5.32
CA SER A 68 -22.14 -17.00 -5.07
C SER A 68 -22.19 -17.27 -3.58
N ALA A 69 -23.29 -16.89 -2.92
CA ALA A 69 -23.59 -17.31 -1.56
C ALA A 69 -24.25 -18.69 -1.60
N THR A 70 -23.55 -19.70 -1.08
CA THR A 70 -24.11 -21.03 -0.82
C THR A 70 -24.99 -20.95 0.43
N PRO A 71 -26.28 -21.31 0.37
CA PRO A 71 -27.11 -21.40 1.56
C PRO A 71 -26.88 -22.77 2.23
N THR A 72 -26.17 -22.79 3.35
CA THR A 72 -26.14 -23.95 4.24
C THR A 72 -27.41 -23.94 5.09
N GLN A 73 -28.38 -24.77 4.71
CA GLN A 73 -29.49 -25.15 5.57
C GLN A 73 -29.05 -26.33 6.44
N THR A 74 -29.03 -26.14 7.76
CA THR A 74 -29.21 -27.25 8.69
C THR A 74 -30.15 -26.76 9.79
N ALA A 75 -31.38 -27.24 9.71
CA ALA A 75 -32.39 -27.09 10.74
C ALA A 75 -32.20 -28.19 11.78
N ASP A 76 -32.29 -27.83 13.06
CA ASP A 76 -32.83 -28.67 14.13
C ASP A 76 -33.29 -27.75 15.27
N PRO A 77 -34.59 -27.71 15.63
CA PRO A 77 -35.06 -26.96 16.78
C PRO A 77 -35.14 -27.87 18.00
N LYS A 78 -34.30 -27.63 19.02
CA LYS A 78 -34.55 -28.12 20.38
C LYS A 78 -35.35 -27.08 21.15
N SER A 79 -36.65 -27.35 21.29
CA SER A 79 -37.50 -26.73 22.31
C SER A 79 -37.11 -27.24 23.69
N ASN A 80 -36.96 -26.34 24.65
CA ASN A 80 -37.26 -26.59 26.06
C ASN A 80 -37.58 -25.24 26.70
N THR A 81 -38.86 -25.01 26.97
CA THR A 81 -39.30 -23.96 27.89
C THR A 81 -40.26 -24.62 28.83
N ASP A 82 -39.74 -24.99 30.00
CA ASP A 82 -40.52 -25.27 31.19
C ASP A 82 -41.16 -23.95 31.63
N GLN A 83 -42.50 -23.88 31.57
CA GLN A 83 -43.25 -23.02 32.46
C GLN A 83 -44.43 -23.79 33.03
N ASP A 84 -44.26 -24.09 34.32
CA ASP A 84 -45.21 -24.68 35.22
C ASP A 84 -46.45 -23.78 35.42
N ASN A 85 -47.61 -24.43 35.27
CA ASN A 85 -48.82 -24.32 36.09
C ASN A 85 -49.27 -22.94 36.62
N LYS A 86 -50.40 -22.47 36.09
CA LYS A 86 -51.49 -22.01 36.96
C LYS A 86 -52.86 -22.35 36.39
N SER A 87 -53.61 -23.04 37.24
CA SER A 87 -54.93 -23.63 37.05
C SER A 87 -56.09 -22.62 37.09
N ASN A 88 -57.25 -23.14 36.64
CA ASN A 88 -58.63 -22.72 36.88
C ASN A 88 -59.19 -21.57 36.02
N LYS A 89 -60.44 -21.62 35.54
CA LYS A 89 -61.48 -22.64 35.36
C LYS A 89 -62.64 -21.93 34.63
N ASP A 90 -63.37 -22.65 33.78
CA ASP A 90 -64.76 -22.45 33.33
C ASP A 90 -65.24 -21.04 32.91
N ASP A 91 -65.61 -20.86 31.62
CA ASP A 91 -67.00 -21.10 31.20
C ASP A 91 -67.24 -20.83 29.69
N THR A 92 -67.63 -21.88 28.99
CA THR A 92 -68.82 -21.97 28.13
C THR A 92 -69.20 -20.78 27.22
N HIS A 93 -68.78 -20.84 25.94
CA HIS A 93 -69.71 -20.57 24.82
C HIS A 93 -69.23 -21.21 23.51
N SER A 94 -70.03 -22.14 23.00
CA SER A 94 -69.91 -22.78 21.70
C SER A 94 -70.05 -21.77 20.56
N LYS A 95 -68.95 -21.53 19.84
CA LYS A 95 -68.99 -21.04 18.45
C LYS A 95 -68.12 -21.94 17.59
N LYS A 96 -68.70 -22.32 16.44
CA LYS A 96 -68.18 -23.26 15.46
C LYS A 96 -66.70 -23.03 15.18
N LYS A 97 -65.92 -24.10 15.27
CA LYS A 97 -64.55 -24.19 14.76
C LYS A 97 -64.61 -24.01 13.24
N ASP A 98 -64.30 -22.80 12.78
CA ASP A 98 -63.67 -22.66 11.48
C ASP A 98 -62.19 -22.98 11.71
N ASP A 99 -61.69 -24.01 11.03
CA ASP A 99 -60.27 -24.31 10.93
C ASP A 99 -59.59 -23.18 10.16
N SER A 100 -59.39 -22.04 10.83
CA SER A 100 -58.64 -20.91 10.31
C SER A 100 -57.21 -21.36 10.12
N ASN A 101 -56.85 -21.62 8.87
CA ASN A 101 -55.52 -22.03 8.47
C ASN A 101 -54.48 -21.01 8.96
N ILE A 102 -53.82 -21.32 10.08
CA ILE A 102 -52.80 -20.49 10.75
C ILE A 102 -51.70 -20.02 9.78
N PHE A 103 -51.48 -20.78 8.70
CA PHE A 103 -50.54 -20.45 7.65
C PHE A 103 -51.00 -19.27 6.78
N LEU A 104 -52.28 -19.19 6.42
CA LEU A 104 -52.81 -18.10 5.58
C LEU A 104 -52.84 -16.77 6.34
N ASP A 105 -53.17 -16.79 7.63
CA ASP A 105 -53.20 -15.59 8.47
C ASP A 105 -51.81 -15.05 8.81
N ASN A 106 -50.77 -15.90 8.75
CA ASN A 106 -49.38 -15.50 8.96
C ASN A 106 -48.58 -15.36 7.65
N LEU A 107 -49.13 -15.73 6.49
CA LEU A 107 -48.45 -15.68 5.19
C LEU A 107 -48.00 -14.25 4.86
N GLY A 108 -48.85 -13.26 5.13
CA GLY A 108 -48.50 -11.85 4.95
C GLY A 108 -47.36 -11.40 5.87
N LYS A 109 -47.33 -11.85 7.12
CA LYS A 109 -46.25 -11.50 8.08
C LYS A 109 -44.93 -12.16 7.71
N ILE A 110 -44.96 -13.43 7.30
CA ILE A 110 -43.77 -14.16 6.85
C ILE A 110 -43.22 -13.49 5.60
N PHE A 111 -44.07 -13.19 4.61
CA PHE A 111 -43.65 -12.52 3.38
C PHE A 111 -43.05 -11.13 3.62
N LEU A 112 -43.71 -10.29 4.43
CA LEU A 112 -43.19 -8.98 4.80
C LEU A 112 -41.90 -9.08 5.61
N SER A 113 -41.78 -10.06 6.51
CA SER A 113 -40.56 -10.32 7.27
C SER A 113 -39.40 -10.72 6.36
N THR A 114 -39.63 -11.61 5.39
CA THR A 114 -38.61 -12.02 4.42
C THR A 114 -38.16 -10.83 3.56
N ILE A 115 -39.09 -10.01 3.06
CA ILE A 115 -38.73 -8.80 2.30
C ILE A 115 -37.93 -7.83 3.17
N ALA A 116 -38.35 -7.59 4.42
CA ALA A 116 -37.63 -6.72 5.34
C ALA A 116 -36.20 -7.22 5.61
N LEU A 117 -35.99 -8.53 5.77
CA LEU A 117 -34.67 -9.13 5.93
C LEU A 117 -33.79 -8.97 4.68
N VAL A 118 -34.36 -9.14 3.48
CA VAL A 118 -33.65 -8.93 2.21
C VAL A 118 -33.27 -7.45 2.07
N LEU A 119 -34.19 -6.52 2.33
CA LEU A 119 -33.91 -5.08 2.28
C LEU A 119 -32.83 -4.68 3.30
N LEU A 120 -32.88 -5.22 4.52
CA LEU A 120 -31.87 -4.96 5.53
C LEU A 120 -30.49 -5.52 5.11
N SER A 121 -30.46 -6.71 4.50
CA SER A 121 -29.26 -7.32 3.95
C SER A 121 -28.65 -6.48 2.81
N LEU A 122 -29.49 -6.00 1.89
CA LEU A 122 -29.07 -5.12 0.79
C LEU A 122 -28.55 -3.76 1.30
N LEU A 123 -29.24 -3.13 2.25
CA LEU A 123 -28.81 -1.88 2.87
C LEU A 123 -27.46 -2.04 3.59
N ARG A 124 -27.28 -3.16 4.30
CA ARG A 124 -26.02 -3.49 4.97
C ARG A 124 -24.89 -3.69 3.96
N SER A 125 -25.15 -4.42 2.87
CA SER A 125 -24.17 -4.66 1.81
C SER A 125 -23.79 -3.36 1.08
N ASN A 126 -24.77 -2.52 0.74
CA ASN A 126 -24.53 -1.24 0.06
C ASN A 126 -23.69 -0.30 0.93
N LYS A 127 -24.03 -0.15 2.22
CA LYS A 127 -23.26 0.71 3.14
C LYS A 127 -21.82 0.21 3.34
N SER A 128 -21.63 -1.12 3.42
CA SER A 128 -20.31 -1.72 3.55
C SER A 128 -19.45 -1.52 2.29
N ASN A 129 -20.01 -1.74 1.11
CA ASN A 129 -19.31 -1.53 -0.15
C ASN A 129 -18.95 -0.05 -0.37
N ASN A 130 -19.85 0.88 -0.01
CA ASN A 130 -19.58 2.31 -0.09
C ASN A 130 -18.46 2.73 0.87
N ALA A 131 -18.41 2.16 2.08
CA ALA A 131 -17.32 2.44 3.02
C ALA A 131 -15.97 1.95 2.47
N LYS A 132 -15.93 0.77 1.84
CA LYS A 132 -14.74 0.26 1.18
C LYS A 132 -14.31 1.13 -0.01
N ALA A 133 -15.26 1.51 -0.87
CA ALA A 133 -14.99 2.35 -2.04
C ALA A 133 -14.51 3.76 -1.64
N ALA A 134 -15.12 4.36 -0.62
CA ALA A 134 -14.70 5.66 -0.10
C ALA A 134 -13.27 5.60 0.48
N LEU A 135 -12.92 4.52 1.20
CA LEU A 135 -11.57 4.34 1.70
C LEU A 135 -10.56 4.13 0.57
N ARG A 136 -10.93 3.40 -0.49
CA ARG A 136 -10.10 3.26 -1.69
C ARG A 136 -9.81 4.61 -2.33
N GLU A 137 -10.84 5.42 -2.54
CA GLU A 137 -10.73 6.77 -3.10
C GLU A 137 -9.88 7.69 -2.21
N ASP A 138 -10.00 7.56 -0.88
CA ASP A 138 -9.15 8.26 0.07
C ASP A 138 -7.66 7.84 -0.04
N ILE A 139 -7.37 6.55 -0.19
CA ILE A 139 -5.99 6.07 -0.42
C ILE A 139 -5.45 6.59 -1.75
N GLU A 140 -6.25 6.53 -2.83
CA GLU A 140 -5.86 6.98 -4.17
C GLU A 140 -5.64 8.51 -4.21
N SER A 141 -6.51 9.29 -3.56
CA SER A 141 -6.41 10.76 -3.54
C SER A 141 -5.30 11.29 -2.63
N ASN A 142 -4.90 10.53 -1.60
CA ASN A 142 -3.77 10.86 -0.73
C ASN A 142 -2.45 10.20 -1.18
N ALA A 143 -2.44 9.44 -2.27
CA ALA A 143 -1.24 8.83 -2.80
C ALA A 143 -0.23 9.91 -3.21
N LEU A 144 1.05 9.70 -2.86
CA LEU A 144 2.10 10.67 -3.14
C LEU A 144 2.52 10.68 -4.60
N LEU A 145 2.33 9.58 -5.32
CA LEU A 145 2.64 9.42 -6.72
C LEU A 145 1.45 8.75 -7.42
N ASP A 146 1.09 9.26 -8.59
CA ASP A 146 0.20 8.57 -9.51
C ASP A 146 0.95 7.36 -10.13
N PRO A 147 0.30 6.20 -10.31
CA PRO A 147 0.82 5.12 -11.15
C PRO A 147 1.47 5.57 -12.47
N LEU A 148 0.93 6.59 -13.14
CA LEU A 148 1.54 7.13 -14.37
C LEU A 148 2.88 7.83 -14.12
N GLU A 149 2.98 8.62 -13.06
CA GLU A 149 4.25 9.26 -12.67
C GLU A 149 5.33 8.22 -12.33
N ILE A 150 4.94 7.09 -11.70
CA ILE A 150 5.87 5.98 -11.45
C ILE A 150 6.32 5.32 -12.76
N SER A 151 5.42 5.20 -13.76
CA SER A 151 5.78 4.70 -15.09
C SER A 151 6.77 5.63 -15.78
N ASP A 152 6.45 6.93 -15.83
CA ASP A 152 7.31 7.95 -16.44
C ASP A 152 8.69 8.00 -15.77
N LEU A 153 8.74 7.86 -14.45
CA LEU A 153 9.97 7.78 -13.69
C LEU A 153 10.82 6.56 -14.12
N ARG A 154 10.21 5.39 -14.33
CA ARG A 154 10.95 4.20 -14.79
C ARG A 154 11.40 4.35 -16.24
N ASP A 155 10.51 4.78 -17.11
CA ASP A 155 10.78 4.93 -18.53
C ASP A 155 11.94 5.93 -18.78
N ALA A 156 11.98 7.02 -18.02
CA ALA A 156 13.06 8.01 -18.09
C ALA A 156 14.42 7.52 -17.57
N ASN A 157 14.45 6.46 -16.76
CA ASN A 157 15.67 5.87 -16.22
C ASN A 157 15.98 4.50 -16.85
N SER A 158 15.27 4.13 -17.93
CA SER A 158 15.31 2.81 -18.55
C SER A 158 16.67 2.41 -19.12
N ASP A 159 17.40 3.38 -19.68
CA ASP A 159 18.64 3.12 -20.41
C ASP A 159 19.84 2.83 -19.49
N PHE A 160 19.82 3.29 -18.25
CA PHE A 160 21.00 3.25 -17.38
C PHE A 160 20.76 2.70 -15.98
N PHE A 161 19.53 2.73 -15.46
CA PHE A 161 19.28 2.30 -14.08
C PHE A 161 18.91 0.81 -14.00
N THR A 162 19.91 -0.02 -14.30
CA THR A 162 19.81 -1.49 -14.32
C THR A 162 20.04 -2.13 -12.95
N LEU A 163 19.76 -3.43 -12.83
CA LEU A 163 20.03 -4.21 -11.61
C LEU A 163 21.52 -4.14 -11.20
N GLU A 164 22.45 -4.10 -12.16
CA GLU A 164 23.89 -4.00 -11.88
C GLU A 164 24.26 -2.68 -11.21
N VAL A 165 23.65 -1.57 -11.66
CA VAL A 165 23.86 -0.25 -11.04
C VAL A 165 23.27 -0.22 -9.65
N TRP A 166 22.09 -0.81 -9.47
CA TRP A 166 21.48 -0.99 -8.15
C TRP A 166 22.39 -1.76 -7.19
N GLU A 167 22.90 -2.93 -7.60
CA GLU A 167 23.79 -3.76 -6.78
C GLU A 167 25.06 -3.00 -6.41
N ALA A 168 25.62 -2.21 -7.33
CA ALA A 168 26.77 -1.35 -7.06
C ALA A 168 26.45 -0.26 -6.02
N ILE A 169 25.26 0.35 -6.05
CA ILE A 169 24.81 1.32 -5.05
C ILE A 169 24.73 0.67 -3.67
N VAL A 170 24.07 -0.48 -3.59
CA VAL A 170 23.91 -1.24 -2.36
C VAL A 170 25.28 -1.65 -1.79
N GLN A 171 26.18 -2.12 -2.65
CA GLN A 171 27.54 -2.48 -2.24
C GLN A 171 28.32 -1.28 -1.69
N GLU A 172 28.18 -0.09 -2.29
CA GLU A 172 28.84 1.13 -1.82
C GLU A 172 28.37 1.52 -0.40
N PHE A 173 27.08 1.36 -0.09
CA PHE A 173 26.58 1.59 1.27
C PHE A 173 27.16 0.61 2.29
N VAL A 174 27.25 -0.68 1.92
CA VAL A 174 27.87 -1.70 2.76
C VAL A 174 29.36 -1.40 3.00
N GLN A 175 30.10 -1.01 1.96
CA GLN A 175 31.51 -0.65 2.06
C GLN A 175 31.74 0.59 2.96
N ASN A 176 30.80 1.54 2.93
CA ASN A 176 30.84 2.73 3.78
C ASN A 176 30.32 2.47 5.21
N GLY A 177 29.95 1.24 5.56
CA GLY A 177 29.44 0.88 6.89
C GLY A 177 28.03 1.40 7.19
N HIS A 178 27.29 1.84 6.16
CA HIS A 178 25.93 2.33 6.29
C HIS A 178 24.94 1.18 6.02
N VAL A 179 24.47 0.52 7.08
CA VAL A 179 23.61 -0.68 6.94
C VAL A 179 22.17 -0.43 7.38
N ASP A 180 21.95 0.35 8.44
CA ASP A 180 20.61 0.52 9.03
C ASP A 180 19.98 1.88 8.70
N LYS A 181 20.69 2.98 8.98
CA LYS A 181 20.18 4.35 8.84
C LYS A 181 21.20 5.27 8.18
N VAL A 182 20.69 6.22 7.40
CA VAL A 182 21.47 7.27 6.75
C VAL A 182 20.65 8.56 6.66
N THR A 183 21.33 9.70 6.55
CA THR A 183 20.65 10.95 6.17
C THR A 183 20.34 10.94 4.68
N TYR A 184 19.28 11.65 4.25
CA TYR A 184 18.92 11.70 2.84
C TYR A 184 20.02 12.30 1.95
N GLY A 185 20.73 13.31 2.46
CA GLY A 185 21.87 13.91 1.74
C GLY A 185 23.02 12.93 1.51
N GLN A 186 23.37 12.14 2.53
CA GLN A 186 24.38 11.07 2.39
C GLN A 186 23.93 10.02 1.39
N PHE A 187 22.65 9.61 1.46
CA PHE A 187 22.07 8.65 0.54
C PHE A 187 22.21 9.10 -0.92
N MET A 188 21.75 10.32 -1.22
CA MET A 188 21.80 10.85 -2.59
C MET A 188 23.23 11.06 -3.08
N ASN A 189 24.15 11.48 -2.21
CA ASN A 189 25.56 11.63 -2.58
C ASN A 189 26.18 10.28 -2.99
N THR A 190 25.90 9.21 -2.25
CA THR A 190 26.35 7.85 -2.59
C THR A 190 25.76 7.39 -3.91
N VAL A 191 24.44 7.54 -4.10
CA VAL A 191 23.76 7.18 -5.36
C VAL A 191 24.36 7.91 -6.56
N LEU A 192 24.53 9.23 -6.46
CA LEU A 192 25.13 10.04 -7.53
C LEU A 192 26.59 9.67 -7.80
N THR A 193 27.36 9.33 -6.76
CA THR A 193 28.75 8.90 -6.91
C THR A 193 28.84 7.60 -7.70
N VAL A 194 27.98 6.63 -7.40
CA VAL A 194 27.95 5.35 -8.12
C VAL A 194 27.43 5.53 -9.54
N LEU A 195 26.38 6.34 -9.75
CA LEU A 195 25.88 6.65 -11.09
C LEU A 195 26.94 7.30 -11.96
N LYS A 196 27.67 8.29 -11.43
CA LYS A 196 28.79 8.92 -12.16
C LYS A 196 29.88 7.92 -12.55
N ARG A 197 30.18 6.98 -11.65
CA ARG A 197 31.21 5.95 -11.85
C ARG A 197 30.80 4.90 -12.89
N LYS A 198 29.53 4.48 -12.88
CA LYS A 198 29.04 3.36 -13.71
C LYS A 198 28.47 3.79 -15.05
N VAL A 199 27.80 4.95 -15.10
CA VAL A 199 27.06 5.43 -16.27
C VAL A 199 27.83 6.55 -16.99
N GLY A 200 28.49 7.43 -16.23
CA GLY A 200 29.32 8.51 -16.78
C GLY A 200 29.11 9.85 -16.08
N GLU A 201 29.97 10.82 -16.39
CA GLU A 201 29.86 12.17 -15.85
C GLU A 201 28.54 12.83 -16.27
N GLY A 202 27.80 13.37 -15.29
CA GLY A 202 26.49 13.99 -15.51
C GLY A 202 25.30 13.05 -15.35
N ALA A 203 25.52 11.75 -15.12
CA ALA A 203 24.44 10.82 -14.81
C ALA A 203 23.74 11.21 -13.50
N THR A 204 22.41 11.32 -13.57
CA THR A 204 21.52 11.60 -12.44
C THR A 204 20.23 10.83 -12.63
N VAL A 205 19.51 10.56 -11.53
CA VAL A 205 18.17 9.97 -11.60
C VAL A 205 17.25 10.99 -12.26
N GLN A 206 16.75 10.66 -13.45
CA GLN A 206 15.76 11.48 -14.16
C GLN A 206 14.47 11.48 -13.35
N PHE A 207 13.77 12.61 -13.32
CA PHE A 207 12.59 12.81 -12.45
C PHE A 207 12.84 12.52 -10.95
N GLY A 208 14.09 12.71 -10.48
CA GLY A 208 14.44 12.50 -9.06
C GLY A 208 13.56 13.26 -8.05
N HIS A 209 12.95 14.38 -8.45
CA HIS A 209 12.01 15.13 -7.62
C HIS A 209 10.75 14.34 -7.22
N LEU A 210 10.36 13.32 -8.00
CA LEU A 210 9.26 12.41 -7.62
C LEU A 210 9.66 11.55 -6.42
N MET A 211 10.90 11.06 -6.40
CA MET A 211 11.45 10.36 -5.25
C MET A 211 11.62 11.31 -4.05
N ASP A 212 12.10 12.55 -4.28
CA ASP A 212 12.19 13.58 -3.24
C ASP A 212 10.81 13.80 -2.58
N ARG A 213 9.73 13.87 -3.36
CA ARG A 213 8.36 14.05 -2.85
C ARG A 213 7.95 12.93 -1.88
N VAL A 214 8.31 11.69 -2.19
CA VAL A 214 8.06 10.52 -1.31
C VAL A 214 8.87 10.59 -0.03
N VAL A 215 10.18 10.86 -0.14
CA VAL A 215 11.09 10.88 1.00
C VAL A 215 10.79 12.06 1.94
N VAL A 216 10.55 13.25 1.39
CA VAL A 216 10.20 14.45 2.18
C VAL A 216 8.91 14.22 2.95
N LYS A 217 7.89 13.61 2.34
CA LYS A 217 6.65 13.30 3.06
C LYS A 217 6.87 12.34 4.24
N GLU A 218 7.68 11.31 4.03
CA GLU A 218 8.01 10.37 5.11
C GLU A 218 8.83 11.05 6.22
N LEU A 219 9.75 11.94 5.86
CA LEU A 219 10.49 12.77 6.82
C LEU A 219 9.55 13.66 7.64
N GLU A 220 8.61 14.36 7.00
CA GLU A 220 7.58 15.15 7.69
C GLU A 220 6.77 14.30 8.67
N ARG A 221 6.35 13.11 8.24
CA ARG A 221 5.57 12.18 9.07
C ARG A 221 6.36 11.75 10.32
N ARG A 222 7.65 11.44 10.15
CA ARG A 222 8.55 11.07 11.26
C ARG A 222 8.83 12.25 12.18
N GLN A 223 9.04 13.44 11.62
CA GLN A 223 9.20 14.66 12.41
C GLN A 223 7.95 14.95 13.24
N GLN A 224 6.73 14.79 12.70
CA GLN A 224 5.50 14.96 13.48
C GLN A 224 5.37 13.94 14.62
N GLN A 225 5.88 12.72 14.44
CA GLN A 225 5.94 11.70 15.49
C GLN A 225 6.99 12.04 16.56
N GLN A 226 8.15 12.57 16.14
CA GLN A 226 9.30 12.90 17.01
C GLN A 226 9.18 14.27 17.71
N GLN A 227 8.52 15.27 17.11
CA GLN A 227 8.26 16.58 17.73
C GLN A 227 7.37 16.46 18.97
N LYS A 228 6.66 15.34 19.14
CA LYS A 228 5.99 15.00 20.39
C LYS A 228 6.97 14.62 21.52
N VAL A 229 8.24 14.39 21.19
CA VAL A 229 9.25 13.82 22.08
C VAL A 229 10.41 14.80 22.29
N GLU A 230 11.10 15.32 21.27
CA GLU A 230 12.21 16.30 21.45
C GLU A 230 12.41 17.22 20.23
N ALA A 231 12.69 18.51 20.47
CA ALA A 231 12.87 19.52 19.42
C ALA A 231 14.35 19.89 19.27
N GLY A 232 14.92 19.74 18.07
CA GLY A 232 16.12 20.50 17.70
C GLY A 232 17.26 19.81 16.95
N ASN A 233 17.03 18.72 16.20
CA ASN A 233 18.10 18.14 15.37
C ASN A 233 17.69 18.06 13.88
N ASP A 234 18.40 18.81 13.03
CA ASP A 234 18.14 18.92 11.58
C ASP A 234 18.61 17.70 10.77
N ASN A 235 19.33 16.77 11.41
CA ASN A 235 19.82 15.53 10.79
C ASN A 235 18.89 14.36 11.09
N VAL A 236 17.69 14.37 10.50
CA VAL A 236 16.75 13.25 10.65
C VAL A 236 17.28 12.05 9.86
N GLU A 237 17.70 11.02 10.60
CA GLU A 237 18.10 9.74 10.02
C GLU A 237 16.89 8.93 9.56
N VAL A 238 17.03 8.29 8.39
CA VAL A 238 15.99 7.47 7.78
C VAL A 238 16.54 6.06 7.57
N PRO A 239 15.72 5.00 7.76
CA PRO A 239 16.12 3.64 7.44
C PRO A 239 16.59 3.54 5.99
N LEU A 240 17.76 2.95 5.79
CA LEU A 240 18.33 2.74 4.46
C LEU A 240 17.41 1.84 3.61
N SER A 241 16.77 0.85 4.23
CA SER A 241 15.78 -0.02 3.58
C SER A 241 14.64 0.78 2.96
N PHE A 242 14.13 1.81 3.65
CA PHE A 242 13.09 2.70 3.11
C PHE A 242 13.62 3.51 1.92
N LEU A 243 14.82 4.10 2.03
CA LEU A 243 15.39 4.92 0.96
C LEU A 243 15.71 4.10 -0.30
N LEU A 244 16.23 2.88 -0.13
CA LEU A 244 16.40 1.94 -1.24
C LEU A 244 15.05 1.55 -1.82
N THR A 245 14.04 1.29 -0.99
CA THR A 245 12.67 1.02 -1.49
C THR A 245 12.13 2.20 -2.31
N ALA A 246 12.36 3.44 -1.88
CA ALA A 246 12.00 4.63 -2.65
C ALA A 246 12.79 4.71 -3.97
N LEU A 247 14.09 4.43 -3.95
CA LEU A 247 14.93 4.39 -5.16
C LEU A 247 14.48 3.32 -6.15
N SER A 248 13.93 2.19 -5.68
CA SER A 248 13.40 1.12 -6.53
C SER A 248 12.22 1.57 -7.40
N LEU A 249 11.59 2.73 -7.09
CA LEU A 249 10.59 3.35 -7.95
C LEU A 249 11.16 3.69 -9.33
N ALA A 250 12.39 4.18 -9.39
CA ALA A 250 13.07 4.55 -10.62
C ALA A 250 13.70 3.37 -11.38
N MET A 251 13.80 2.20 -10.74
CA MET A 251 14.44 1.05 -11.34
C MET A 251 13.55 0.46 -12.44
N ASN A 252 13.99 0.58 -13.68
CA ASN A 252 13.32 -0.03 -14.83
C ASN A 252 13.87 -1.43 -15.09
N SER A 253 13.53 -2.37 -14.22
CA SER A 253 13.88 -3.78 -14.38
C SER A 253 12.63 -4.65 -14.34
N THR A 254 12.83 -5.93 -14.70
CA THR A 254 11.75 -6.91 -14.60
C THR A 254 11.25 -6.98 -13.15
N ILE A 255 9.99 -7.39 -12.97
CA ILE A 255 9.43 -7.52 -11.63
C ILE A 255 10.25 -8.50 -10.79
N ALA A 256 10.73 -9.60 -11.39
CA ALA A 256 11.60 -10.56 -10.71
C ALA A 256 12.88 -9.91 -10.19
N ASP A 257 13.54 -9.07 -10.99
CA ASP A 257 14.75 -8.36 -10.59
C ASP A 257 14.47 -7.37 -9.46
N ARG A 258 13.34 -6.65 -9.52
CA ARG A 258 12.92 -5.74 -8.44
C ARG A 258 12.62 -6.48 -7.13
N VAL A 259 11.96 -7.63 -7.21
CA VAL A 259 11.73 -8.47 -6.02
C VAL A 259 13.05 -8.93 -5.42
N LYS A 260 13.96 -9.45 -6.25
CA LYS A 260 15.30 -9.87 -5.82
C LYS A 260 16.11 -8.73 -5.21
N ALA A 261 16.05 -7.55 -5.82
CA ALA A 261 16.72 -6.34 -5.34
C ALA A 261 16.25 -5.95 -3.94
N LEU A 262 14.93 -5.92 -3.70
CA LEU A 262 14.36 -5.62 -2.38
C LEU A 262 14.62 -6.73 -1.36
N TYR A 263 14.61 -8.00 -1.80
CA TYR A 263 14.98 -9.12 -0.94
C TYR A 263 16.42 -8.99 -0.42
N ASN A 264 17.35 -8.67 -1.32
CA ASN A 264 18.75 -8.44 -0.97
C ASN A 264 18.91 -7.29 0.04
N VAL A 265 18.08 -6.25 -0.04
CA VAL A 265 18.07 -5.16 0.96
C VAL A 265 17.70 -5.70 2.34
N MET A 266 16.64 -6.51 2.46
CA MET A 266 16.25 -7.10 3.75
C MET A 266 17.35 -8.01 4.30
N VAL A 267 17.93 -8.83 3.43
CA VAL A 267 19.07 -9.72 3.70
C VAL A 267 20.27 -8.97 4.30
N LEU A 268 20.58 -7.78 3.79
CA LEU A 268 21.68 -6.95 4.29
C LEU A 268 21.37 -6.34 5.64
N SER A 269 20.14 -5.85 5.84
CA SER A 269 19.69 -5.31 7.12
C SER A 269 19.63 -6.36 8.23
N ASP A 270 19.47 -7.64 7.90
CA ASP A 270 19.49 -8.76 8.86
C ASP A 270 20.93 -9.14 9.24
N LYS A 271 21.84 -9.21 8.26
CA LYS A 271 23.27 -9.50 8.47
C LYS A 271 24.01 -8.45 9.29
N GLY A 272 23.60 -7.18 9.21
CA GLY A 272 24.16 -6.11 10.06
C GLY A 272 24.06 -6.38 11.56
N ASN A 273 23.15 -7.28 11.97
CA ASN A 273 22.94 -7.66 13.38
C ASN A 273 23.55 -9.02 13.75
N ALA A 274 23.96 -9.85 12.78
CA ALA A 274 24.48 -11.19 13.00
C ALA A 274 25.77 -11.41 12.20
N ILE A 275 26.90 -11.23 12.88
CA ILE A 275 28.22 -11.62 12.37
C ILE A 275 28.28 -13.15 12.51
N ASP A 276 27.81 -13.90 11.51
CA ASP A 276 28.16 -15.32 11.44
C ASP A 276 28.31 -15.82 10.00
N ASP A 277 29.43 -16.51 9.82
CA ASP A 277 30.15 -16.77 8.57
C ASP A 277 29.57 -18.01 7.85
N THR A 278 28.24 -18.11 7.76
CA THR A 278 27.57 -19.33 7.29
C THR A 278 27.16 -19.23 5.82
N SER A 279 27.62 -20.23 5.07
CA SER A 279 27.51 -20.53 3.64
C SER A 279 26.30 -19.97 2.87
N ALA A 280 26.57 -19.58 1.62
CA ALA A 280 25.69 -18.97 0.61
C ALA A 280 24.46 -19.78 0.13
N THR A 281 24.04 -20.82 0.83
CA THR A 281 22.89 -21.65 0.44
C THR A 281 21.72 -21.40 1.38
N GLU A 282 20.68 -20.77 0.85
CA GLU A 282 19.40 -20.40 1.50
C GLU A 282 19.51 -19.33 2.58
N GLN A 283 19.89 -18.12 2.16
CA GLN A 283 19.73 -16.96 3.03
C GLN A 283 18.25 -16.68 3.23
N LYS A 284 17.76 -16.82 4.47
CA LYS A 284 16.38 -16.51 4.86
C LYS A 284 16.32 -15.21 5.63
N VAL A 285 15.16 -14.56 5.61
CA VAL A 285 14.92 -13.26 6.23
C VAL A 285 13.89 -13.41 7.34
N SER A 286 14.08 -12.70 8.46
CA SER A 286 13.10 -12.68 9.54
C SER A 286 11.79 -12.01 9.11
N MET A 287 10.65 -12.53 9.60
CA MET A 287 9.33 -12.00 9.25
C MET A 287 9.18 -10.51 9.55
N GLN A 288 9.77 -10.02 10.65
CA GLN A 288 9.75 -8.59 11.00
C GLN A 288 10.30 -7.72 9.86
N ARG A 289 11.37 -8.15 9.19
CA ARG A 289 11.94 -7.41 8.05
C ARG A 289 11.02 -7.42 6.84
N VAL A 290 10.30 -8.52 6.63
CA VAL A 290 9.28 -8.62 5.58
C VAL A 290 8.14 -7.64 5.87
N GLU A 291 7.65 -7.58 7.12
CA GLU A 291 6.62 -6.63 7.55
C GLU A 291 7.06 -5.17 7.36
N GLU A 292 8.30 -4.85 7.74
CA GLU A 292 8.92 -3.54 7.54
C GLU A 292 9.04 -3.18 6.04
N MET A 293 9.46 -4.12 5.21
CA MET A 293 9.59 -3.92 3.76
C MET A 293 8.22 -3.72 3.10
N VAL A 294 7.19 -4.48 3.48
CA VAL A 294 5.81 -4.27 3.02
C VAL A 294 5.31 -2.90 3.45
N GLN A 295 5.62 -2.46 4.67
CA GLN A 295 5.30 -1.11 5.13
C GLN A 295 6.00 -0.04 4.29
N HIS A 296 7.25 -0.25 3.87
CA HIS A 296 7.97 0.68 2.98
C HIS A 296 7.37 0.71 1.58
N LEU A 297 6.98 -0.43 1.02
CA LEU A 297 6.27 -0.50 -0.26
C LEU A 297 4.93 0.25 -0.20
N GLN A 298 4.23 0.15 0.92
CA GLN A 298 3.00 0.91 1.16
C GLN A 298 3.28 2.42 1.19
N SER A 299 4.25 2.86 2.00
CA SER A 299 4.62 4.28 2.14
C SER A 299 5.17 4.90 0.86
N THR A 300 5.73 4.09 -0.04
CA THR A 300 6.28 4.52 -1.34
C THR A 300 5.26 4.37 -2.48
N CYS A 301 3.98 4.12 -2.17
CA CYS A 301 2.89 4.00 -3.14
C CYS A 301 3.07 2.85 -4.16
N GLN A 302 3.78 1.78 -3.78
CA GLN A 302 4.05 0.63 -4.66
C GLN A 302 3.03 -0.52 -4.53
N LEU A 303 2.12 -0.43 -3.56
CA LEU A 303 1.03 -1.39 -3.35
C LEU A 303 -0.28 -0.86 -3.93
N VAL A 304 -1.08 -1.75 -4.50
CA VAL A 304 -2.41 -1.38 -5.01
C VAL A 304 -3.35 -0.98 -3.86
N PRO A 305 -4.14 0.11 -3.98
CA PRO A 305 -5.06 0.57 -2.94
C PRO A 305 -5.99 -0.52 -2.40
N ASP A 306 -6.59 -1.34 -3.28
CA ASP A 306 -7.53 -2.40 -2.89
C ASP A 306 -6.90 -3.45 -1.94
N ALA A 307 -5.62 -3.76 -2.11
CA ALA A 307 -4.92 -4.77 -1.31
C ALA A 307 -4.67 -4.28 0.12
N GLN A 308 -4.54 -2.96 0.30
CA GLN A 308 -4.27 -2.34 1.58
C GLN A 308 -5.51 -2.24 2.48
N ILE A 309 -6.72 -2.52 1.96
CA ILE A 309 -7.96 -2.35 2.71
C ILE A 309 -8.29 -3.60 3.52
N VAL A 310 -8.27 -3.48 4.85
CA VAL A 310 -8.52 -4.58 5.78
C VAL A 310 -9.81 -4.34 6.57
N PRO A 311 -10.64 -5.39 6.79
CA PRO A 311 -11.78 -5.28 7.69
C PRO A 311 -11.35 -4.97 9.12
N THR A 312 -12.06 -4.06 9.78
CA THR A 312 -11.92 -3.82 11.22
C THR A 312 -12.63 -4.93 12.01
N VAL A 313 -12.24 -5.15 13.27
CA VAL A 313 -12.82 -6.19 14.16
C VAL A 313 -14.33 -5.99 14.40
N SER A 314 -14.84 -4.76 14.26
CA SER A 314 -16.27 -4.46 14.44
C SER A 314 -17.08 -4.75 13.18
N ASN A 315 -17.99 -5.72 13.29
CA ASN A 315 -18.87 -6.16 12.20
C ASN A 315 -20.33 -5.71 12.37
N ILE A 316 -20.64 -4.91 13.41
CA ILE A 316 -22.02 -4.57 13.79
C ILE A 316 -22.17 -3.05 13.88
N PRO A 317 -23.14 -2.43 13.18
CA PRO A 317 -24.17 -3.04 12.32
C PRO A 317 -23.73 -3.32 10.86
N TYR A 318 -22.55 -2.86 10.46
CA TYR A 318 -21.95 -3.09 9.13
C TYR A 318 -20.44 -3.28 9.28
N GLN A 319 -19.82 -3.96 8.30
CA GLN A 319 -18.38 -4.14 8.26
C GLN A 319 -17.70 -2.79 8.00
N MET A 320 -16.83 -2.39 8.93
CA MET A 320 -15.94 -1.25 8.75
C MET A 320 -14.62 -1.70 8.14
N TYR A 321 -13.97 -0.78 7.43
CA TYR A 321 -12.69 -0.99 6.78
C TYR A 321 -11.70 0.09 7.22
N ARG A 322 -10.42 -0.27 7.22
CA ARG A 322 -9.29 0.63 7.46
C ARG A 322 -8.12 0.24 6.57
N VAL A 323 -7.12 1.11 6.49
CA VAL A 323 -5.82 0.77 5.89
C VAL A 323 -5.11 -0.20 6.85
N GLY A 324 -4.67 -1.35 6.31
CA GLY A 324 -3.83 -2.30 7.02
C GLY A 324 -2.39 -1.80 7.11
N ASP A 325 -1.72 -2.12 8.21
CA ASP A 325 -0.28 -1.88 8.35
C ASP A 325 0.53 -3.03 7.72
N GLY A 326 1.85 -2.84 7.57
CA GLY A 326 2.74 -3.84 6.98
C GLY A 326 2.66 -5.21 7.67
N ALA A 327 2.51 -5.24 9.00
CA ALA A 327 2.40 -6.47 9.78
C ALA A 327 1.10 -7.23 9.46
N GLU A 328 -0.04 -6.54 9.47
CA GLU A 328 -1.34 -7.12 9.17
C GLU A 328 -1.45 -7.59 7.72
N LEU A 329 -0.93 -6.81 6.76
CA LEU A 329 -0.93 -7.20 5.34
C LEU A 329 -0.06 -8.44 5.11
N THR A 330 1.13 -8.49 5.71
CA THR A 330 2.05 -9.64 5.58
C THR A 330 1.46 -10.88 6.24
N LYS A 331 0.90 -10.75 7.45
CA LYS A 331 0.22 -11.86 8.14
C LYS A 331 -0.89 -12.46 7.28
N ARG A 332 -1.76 -11.63 6.69
CA ARG A 332 -2.84 -12.11 5.81
C ARG A 332 -2.32 -12.75 4.53
N ALA A 333 -1.19 -12.27 4.00
CA ALA A 333 -0.53 -12.90 2.85
C ALA A 333 -0.03 -14.30 3.21
N CYS A 334 0.69 -14.44 4.32
CA CYS A 334 1.22 -15.72 4.80
C CYS A 334 0.10 -16.72 5.13
N GLU A 335 -0.97 -16.29 5.80
CA GLU A 335 -2.16 -17.11 6.06
C GLU A 335 -2.79 -17.62 4.76
N GLY A 336 -2.88 -16.77 3.72
CA GLY A 336 -3.42 -17.15 2.42
C GLY A 336 -2.52 -18.08 1.60
N LEU A 337 -1.22 -18.10 1.90
CA LEU A 337 -0.22 -18.95 1.24
C LEU A 337 0.07 -20.25 2.01
N GLY A 338 -0.40 -20.37 3.26
CA GLY A 338 -0.07 -21.50 4.12
C GLY A 338 1.36 -21.44 4.69
N LEU A 339 1.97 -20.26 4.74
CA LEU A 339 3.32 -20.04 5.29
C LEU A 339 3.33 -19.84 6.81
N VAL A 340 2.21 -20.11 7.48
CA VAL A 340 2.11 -20.00 8.94
C VAL A 340 2.73 -21.26 9.54
N GLY A 341 3.74 -21.09 10.40
CA GLY A 341 4.45 -22.22 11.04
C GLY A 341 3.51 -23.18 11.77
N GLU A 342 3.85 -24.48 11.73
CA GLU A 342 3.06 -25.60 12.30
C GLU A 342 2.67 -25.41 13.77
N ASP A 343 3.43 -24.61 14.53
CA ASP A 343 3.28 -24.52 15.98
C ASP A 343 2.07 -23.71 16.44
N GLY A 344 1.34 -23.04 15.53
CA GLY A 344 0.17 -22.21 15.88
C GLY A 344 0.47 -21.04 16.83
N ARG A 345 1.72 -20.89 17.26
CA ARG A 345 2.24 -19.89 18.20
C ARG A 345 3.07 -18.83 17.47
N GLY A 346 2.63 -18.38 16.30
CA GLY A 346 3.11 -17.13 15.70
C GLY A 346 4.63 -16.98 15.47
N GLY A 347 5.43 -18.03 15.62
CA GLY A 347 6.82 -18.07 15.20
C GLY A 347 6.83 -18.14 13.69
N ALA A 348 6.78 -16.99 13.03
CA ALA A 348 6.79 -16.93 11.59
C ALA A 348 8.06 -17.58 11.06
N ALA A 349 7.91 -18.51 10.12
CA ALA A 349 9.03 -19.14 9.44
C ALA A 349 9.89 -18.05 8.79
N ALA A 350 11.20 -18.24 8.80
CA ALA A 350 12.09 -17.38 8.06
C ALA A 350 11.74 -17.48 6.56
N VAL A 351 11.62 -16.33 5.91
CA VAL A 351 11.08 -16.18 4.55
C VAL A 351 12.25 -16.21 3.56
N ASP A 352 12.16 -17.07 2.54
CA ASP A 352 13.13 -17.09 1.43
C ASP A 352 12.70 -16.16 0.26
N LEU A 353 13.44 -16.16 -0.84
CA LEU A 353 13.16 -15.27 -1.99
C LEU A 353 11.85 -15.66 -2.69
N GLU A 354 11.57 -16.95 -2.80
CA GLU A 354 10.39 -17.53 -3.42
C GLU A 354 9.13 -17.21 -2.61
N ASP A 355 9.19 -17.36 -1.29
CA ASP A 355 8.15 -16.97 -0.35
C ASP A 355 7.91 -15.46 -0.42
N TRP A 356 8.96 -14.65 -0.47
CA TRP A 356 8.85 -13.20 -0.62
C TRP A 356 8.14 -12.82 -1.93
N TYR A 357 8.51 -13.46 -3.04
CA TYR A 357 7.85 -13.28 -4.32
C TYR A 357 6.35 -13.67 -4.24
N ALA A 358 6.04 -14.77 -3.57
CA ALA A 358 4.66 -15.22 -3.36
C ALA A 358 3.85 -14.22 -2.50
N ILE A 359 4.45 -13.66 -1.45
CA ILE A 359 3.83 -12.63 -0.59
C ILE A 359 3.49 -11.39 -1.41
N LEU A 360 4.42 -10.89 -2.23
CA LEU A 360 4.19 -9.71 -3.07
C LEU A 360 3.11 -9.92 -4.14
N LYS A 361 2.94 -11.15 -4.63
CA LYS A 361 1.87 -11.54 -5.57
C LYS A 361 0.52 -11.81 -4.91
N SER A 362 0.48 -11.93 -3.58
CA SER A 362 -0.75 -12.21 -2.87
C SER A 362 -1.79 -11.08 -3.04
N ARG A 363 -3.07 -11.40 -2.86
CA ARG A 363 -4.14 -10.40 -2.88
C ARG A 363 -4.07 -9.40 -1.72
N SER A 364 -3.35 -9.74 -0.65
CA SER A 364 -3.23 -8.94 0.56
C SER A 364 -2.14 -7.86 0.45
N VAL A 365 -1.11 -8.08 -0.39
CA VAL A 365 -0.02 -7.11 -0.58
C VAL A 365 -0.07 -6.52 -1.99
N CYS A 366 -0.12 -7.37 -3.02
CA CYS A 366 -0.21 -7.01 -4.44
C CYS A 366 0.69 -5.83 -4.84
N ALA A 367 2.01 -6.05 -4.82
CA ALA A 367 2.96 -5.06 -5.32
C ALA A 367 2.86 -4.96 -6.85
N TRP A 368 2.87 -3.72 -7.35
CA TRP A 368 2.84 -3.39 -8.79
C TRP A 368 1.69 -4.03 -9.60
N GLY A 369 0.60 -4.44 -8.95
CA GLY A 369 -0.55 -5.03 -9.62
C GLY A 369 -0.39 -6.51 -10.01
N GLU A 370 0.66 -7.19 -9.54
CA GLU A 370 0.93 -8.59 -9.94
C GLU A 370 -0.20 -9.57 -9.57
N CYS A 371 -1.03 -9.25 -8.58
CA CYS A 371 -2.18 -10.07 -8.21
C CYS A 371 -3.29 -10.09 -9.30
N TYR A 372 -3.27 -9.15 -10.24
CA TYR A 372 -4.24 -9.07 -11.36
C TYR A 372 -3.77 -9.79 -12.61
N VAL A 373 -2.50 -10.18 -12.68
CA VAL A 373 -1.99 -10.98 -13.79
C VAL A 373 -2.69 -12.33 -13.72
N LYS A 374 -3.68 -12.53 -14.61
CA LYS A 374 -4.44 -13.77 -14.70
C LYS A 374 -3.43 -14.91 -14.85
N LYS A 375 -3.53 -15.93 -13.99
CA LYS A 375 -2.86 -17.22 -14.23
C LYS A 375 -3.42 -17.76 -15.54
N ALA A 376 -2.72 -17.57 -16.63
CA ALA A 376 -3.14 -18.05 -17.95
C ALA A 376 -3.20 -19.59 -18.02
N ASP A 377 -2.62 -20.30 -17.05
CA ASP A 377 -2.30 -21.72 -17.17
C ASP A 377 -3.11 -22.69 -16.28
N ARG A 378 -4.43 -22.55 -16.19
CA ARG A 378 -5.27 -23.60 -15.55
C ARG A 378 -6.45 -24.09 -16.37
N LEU A 379 -6.48 -23.84 -17.67
CA LEU A 379 -7.48 -24.41 -18.59
C LEU A 379 -6.88 -25.24 -19.74
N ALA A 380 -5.60 -25.62 -19.66
CA ALA A 380 -5.03 -26.63 -20.53
C ALA A 380 -5.18 -28.03 -19.92
N THR A 381 -6.23 -28.72 -20.35
CA THR A 381 -6.36 -30.18 -20.52
C THR A 381 -6.19 -31.09 -19.29
N SER A 382 -7.33 -31.54 -18.76
CA SER A 382 -7.51 -32.91 -18.27
C SER A 382 -8.75 -33.51 -18.92
N ASP A 383 -8.73 -33.65 -20.25
CA ASP A 383 -9.49 -34.68 -20.94
C ASP A 383 -8.53 -35.84 -21.20
N ARG A 384 -8.61 -36.88 -20.37
CA ARG A 384 -8.11 -38.21 -20.70
C ARG A 384 -8.92 -39.29 -20.03
#